data_AF-X1D6A1-F1
#
_entry.id   AF-X1D6A1-F1
#
_cell.length_a   1.000
_cell.length_b   1.000
_cell.length_c   1.000
_cell.angle_alpha   90.00
_cell.angle_beta   90.00
_cell.angle_gamma   90.00
#
_symmetry.space_group_name_H-M   'P 1'
#
loop_
_entity.id
_entity.type
_entity.pdbx_description
1 polymer ?
#
loop_
_entity_poly.entity_id
_entity_poly.type
_entity_poly.pdbx_seq_one_letter_code
_entity_poly.pdbx_strand_id
1 'polypeptide(L)'
;DGLWLLYDNEADPFQKNNLVGKGAYASLQKGLEDHLQHLLKESRDEFLPGPELVRRSGYVISERSGTVNYNIPFDKRNFTKSPL
;
A
#
# COMPACT_ATOMS: atom_id res chain seq x y z
N ASP A 1 -0.44 1.25 12.56
CA ASP A 1 0.40 0.06 12.83
C ASP A 1 -0.37 -1.21 12.61
N GLY A 2 0.04 -1.99 11.61
CA GLY A 2 -0.44 -3.34 11.39
C GLY A 2 0.66 -4.33 11.77
N LEU A 3 0.28 -5.48 12.34
CA LEU A 3 1.23 -6.56 12.59
C LEU A 3 1.71 -7.13 11.25
N TRP A 4 3.02 -7.35 11.13
CA TRP A 4 3.60 -8.02 9.98
C TRP A 4 3.04 -9.45 9.81
N LEU A 5 2.89 -9.88 8.57
CA LEU A 5 2.46 -11.21 8.20
C LEU A 5 3.54 -11.88 7.34
N LEU A 6 3.87 -13.12 7.67
CA LEU A 6 4.78 -13.97 6.89
C LEU A 6 4.17 -15.37 6.82
N TYR A 7 3.95 -15.87 5.61
CA TYR A 7 3.37 -17.18 5.36
C TYR A 7 4.23 -17.97 4.37
N ASP A 8 4.24 -19.28 4.56
CA ASP A 8 4.75 -20.23 3.58
C ASP A 8 3.56 -20.72 2.75
N ASN A 9 3.42 -20.25 1.51
CA ASN A 9 2.27 -20.59 0.68
C ASN A 9 2.26 -22.07 0.24
N GLU A 10 3.39 -22.78 0.26
CA GLU A 10 3.45 -24.19 -0.11
C GLU A 10 3.00 -25.07 1.06
N ALA A 11 3.51 -24.80 2.26
CA ALA A 11 3.17 -25.54 3.47
C ALA A 11 1.86 -25.09 4.13
N ASP A 12 1.44 -23.82 3.91
CA ASP A 12 0.22 -23.21 4.43
C ASP A 12 -0.54 -22.44 3.33
N PRO A 13 -1.16 -23.14 2.36
CA PRO A 13 -1.85 -22.51 1.23
C PRO A 13 -3.03 -21.59 1.61
N PHE A 14 -3.54 -21.75 2.84
CA PHE A 14 -4.64 -20.94 3.36
C PHE A 14 -4.18 -19.87 4.34
N GLN A 15 -2.86 -19.67 4.51
CA GLN A 15 -2.24 -18.60 5.30
C GLN A 15 -2.80 -18.50 6.73
N LYS A 16 -2.99 -19.64 7.39
CA LYS A 16 -3.53 -19.71 8.75
C LYS A 16 -2.46 -19.57 9.82
N ASN A 17 -1.18 -19.74 9.46
CA ASN A 17 -0.07 -19.86 10.38
C ASN A 17 0.97 -18.77 10.17
N ASN A 18 0.79 -17.60 10.79
CA ASN A 18 1.77 -16.51 10.71
C ASN A 18 3.11 -16.97 11.30
N LEU A 19 4.19 -16.78 10.54
CA LEU A 19 5.55 -17.18 10.88
C LEU A 19 6.38 -16.06 11.53
N VAL A 20 5.85 -14.83 11.57
CA VAL A 20 6.52 -13.68 12.19
C VAL A 20 6.87 -13.98 13.65
N GLY A 21 8.10 -13.62 14.04
CA GLY A 21 8.60 -13.76 15.41
C GLY A 21 8.98 -15.18 15.82
N LYS A 22 8.74 -16.19 14.98
CA LYS A 22 9.24 -17.56 15.23
C LYS A 22 10.73 -17.62 14.93
N GLY A 23 11.54 -17.98 15.94
CA GLY A 23 13.01 -17.94 15.85
C GLY A 23 13.60 -18.70 14.66
N ALA A 24 12.97 -19.80 14.25
CA ALA A 24 13.40 -20.58 13.07
C ALA A 24 13.36 -19.78 11.76
N TYR A 25 12.57 -18.71 11.69
CA TYR A 25 12.39 -17.87 10.50
C TYR A 25 13.03 -16.48 10.65
N ALA A 26 13.78 -16.22 11.72
CA ALA A 26 14.32 -14.89 12.01
C ALA A 26 15.23 -14.35 10.88
N SER A 27 16.11 -15.18 10.33
CA SER A 27 16.99 -14.80 9.21
C SER A 27 16.21 -14.49 7.94
N LEU A 28 15.20 -15.30 7.61
CA LEU A 28 14.32 -15.07 6.46
C LEU A 28 13.51 -13.78 6.63
N GLN A 29 12.92 -13.58 7.81
CA GLN A 29 12.17 -12.37 8.14
C GLN A 29 13.03 -11.12 7.99
N LYS A 30 14.29 -11.16 8.48
CA LYS A 30 15.23 -10.04 8.31
C LYS A 30 15.54 -9.79 6.83
N GLY A 31 15.79 -10.83 6.05
CA GLY A 31 16.10 -10.68 4.63
C GLY A 31 14.93 -10.06 3.83
N LEU A 32 13.70 -10.46 4.14
CA LEU A 32 12.50 -9.88 3.53
C LEU A 32 12.28 -8.43 3.95
N GLU A 33 12.55 -8.07 5.20
CA GLU A 33 12.52 -6.68 5.67
C GLU A 33 13.54 -5.83 4.92
N ASP A 34 14.79 -6.29 4.82
CA ASP A 34 15.84 -5.57 4.09
C ASP A 34 15.46 -5.34 2.62
N HIS A 35 14.84 -6.35 1.97
CA HIS A 35 14.33 -6.26 0.60
C HIS A 35 13.18 -5.26 0.49
N LEU A 36 12.21 -5.31 1.40
CA LEU A 36 11.10 -4.37 1.43
C LEU A 36 11.60 -2.92 1.54
N GLN A 37 12.51 -2.64 2.47
CA GLN A 37 13.08 -1.31 2.65
C GLN A 37 13.82 -0.80 1.42
N HIS A 38 14.43 -1.69 0.64
CA HIS A 38 15.02 -1.33 -0.64
C HIS A 38 13.96 -0.89 -1.65
N LEU A 39 12.93 -1.70 -1.87
CA LEU A 39 11.83 -1.39 -2.80
C LEU A 39 11.09 -0.11 -2.42
N LEU A 40 10.88 0.14 -1.13
CA LEU A 40 10.24 1.37 -0.65
C LEU A 40 11.06 2.63 -0.95
N LYS A 41 12.39 2.54 -0.90
CA LYS A 41 13.25 3.67 -1.28
C LYS A 41 13.24 3.90 -2.79
N GLU A 42 13.19 2.82 -3.57
CA GLU A 42 13.13 2.89 -5.02
C GLU A 42 11.81 3.46 -5.54
N SER A 43 10.69 3.17 -4.88
CA SER A 43 9.37 3.67 -5.29
C SER A 43 9.21 5.17 -5.17
N ARG A 44 10.01 5.82 -4.29
CA ARG A 44 9.89 7.25 -3.94
C ARG A 44 8.47 7.65 -3.51
N ASP A 45 7.72 6.69 -2.98
CA ASP A 45 6.37 6.94 -2.49
C ASP A 45 6.44 7.73 -1.17
N GLU A 46 5.74 8.87 -1.14
CA GLU A 46 5.60 9.72 0.04
C GLU A 46 4.66 9.13 1.11
N PHE A 47 3.97 8.02 0.80
CA PHE A 47 2.97 7.40 1.69
C PHE A 47 1.91 8.37 2.17
N LEU A 48 1.41 9.18 1.24
CA LEU A 48 0.47 10.24 1.58
C LEU A 48 -0.87 9.68 2.05
N PRO A 49 -1.60 10.41 2.90
CA PRO A 49 -2.94 10.02 3.30
C PRO A 49 -3.86 9.82 2.10
N GLY A 50 -4.80 8.87 2.19
CA GLY A 50 -5.75 8.56 1.10
C GLY A 50 -6.41 9.80 0.47
N PRO A 51 -6.93 10.78 1.23
CA PRO A 51 -7.52 11.99 0.65
C PRO A 51 -6.54 12.83 -0.18
N GLU A 52 -5.26 12.85 0.19
CA GLU A 52 -4.20 13.54 -0.55
C GLU A 52 -3.96 12.85 -1.90
N LEU A 53 -3.85 11.52 -1.89
CA LEU A 53 -3.68 10.72 -3.10
C LEU A 53 -4.86 10.88 -4.06
N VAL A 54 -6.09 10.85 -3.54
CA VAL A 54 -7.31 11.08 -4.31
C VAL A 54 -7.32 12.48 -4.92
N ARG A 55 -6.92 13.51 -4.18
CA ARG A 55 -6.82 14.86 -4.74
C ARG A 55 -5.79 14.93 -5.87
N ARG A 56 -4.58 14.36 -5.68
CA ARG A 56 -3.52 14.32 -6.71
C ARG A 56 -3.99 13.60 -7.98
N SER A 57 -4.81 12.57 -7.84
CA SER A 57 -5.32 11.79 -8.98
C SER A 57 -6.28 12.55 -9.89
N GLY A 58 -6.85 13.69 -9.46
CA GLY A 58 -7.85 14.45 -10.22
C GLY A 58 -9.26 13.86 -10.22
N TYR A 59 -9.51 12.78 -9.47
CA TYR A 59 -10.87 12.26 -9.27
C TYR A 59 -11.74 13.26 -8.50
N VAL A 60 -12.98 13.43 -8.96
CA VAL A 60 -13.98 14.24 -8.26
C VAL A 60 -14.71 13.35 -7.26
N ILE A 61 -14.65 13.72 -5.99
CA ILE A 61 -15.34 13.00 -4.92
C ILE A 61 -16.71 13.64 -4.65
N SER A 62 -17.73 12.80 -4.56
CA SER A 62 -19.07 13.19 -4.13
C SER A 62 -19.06 13.49 -2.63
N GLU A 63 -19.38 14.72 -2.24
CA GLU A 63 -19.49 15.08 -0.81
C GLU A 63 -20.54 14.26 -0.06
N ARG A 64 -21.59 13.79 -0.77
CA ARG A 64 -22.65 12.98 -0.18
C ARG A 64 -22.18 11.57 0.21
N SER A 65 -21.31 10.96 -0.58
CA SER A 65 -20.93 9.55 -0.42
C SER A 65 -19.47 9.33 -0.03
N GLY A 66 -18.62 10.33 -0.20
CA GLY A 66 -17.17 10.19 -0.05
C GLY A 66 -16.52 9.33 -1.14
N THR A 67 -17.25 9.00 -2.22
CA THR A 67 -16.77 8.15 -3.34
C THR A 67 -16.63 8.95 -4.64
N VAL A 68 -15.98 8.36 -5.64
CA VAL A 68 -15.83 8.98 -6.97
C VAL A 68 -17.20 9.25 -7.58
N ASN A 69 -17.39 10.45 -8.11
CA ASN A 69 -18.63 10.86 -8.77
C ASN A 69 -18.75 10.20 -10.16
N TYR A 70 -19.67 9.26 -10.32
CA TYR A 70 -19.85 8.55 -11.60
C TYR A 70 -20.29 9.45 -12.77
N ASN A 71 -20.93 10.59 -12.51
CA ASN A 71 -21.39 11.50 -13.57
C ASN A 71 -20.26 12.41 -14.08
N ILE A 72 -19.35 12.80 -13.20
CA ILE A 72 -18.16 13.59 -13.53
C ILE A 72 -16.99 13.00 -12.74
N PRO A 73 -16.38 11.90 -13.21
CA PRO A 73 -15.42 11.17 -12.41
C PRO A 73 -14.09 11.89 -12.29
N PHE A 74 -13.70 12.70 -13.28
CA PHE A 74 -12.36 13.28 -13.37
C PHE A 74 -12.40 14.75 -13.81
N ASP A 75 -11.56 15.57 -13.18
CA ASP A 75 -11.29 16.94 -13.59
C ASP A 75 -9.79 17.17 -13.71
N LYS A 76 -9.31 17.38 -14.94
CA LYS A 76 -7.90 17.64 -15.25
C LYS A 76 -7.33 18.87 -14.54
N ARG A 77 -8.17 19.80 -14.06
CA ARG A 77 -7.75 20.97 -13.27
C ARG A 77 -7.34 20.58 -11.85
N ASN A 78 -7.89 19.49 -11.33
CA ASN A 78 -7.58 18.94 -10.03
C ASN A 78 -6.38 17.98 -10.08
N PHE A 79 -6.03 17.51 -11.29
CA PHE A 79 -4.88 16.64 -11.48
C PHE A 79 -3.57 17.42 -11.33
N THR A 80 -2.76 17.03 -10.35
CA THR A 80 -1.39 17.52 -10.21
C THR A 80 -0.43 16.47 -10.75
N LYS A 81 0.32 16.85 -11.79
CA LYS A 81 1.40 16.03 -12.35
C LYS A 81 2.59 16.08 -11.38
N SER A 82 2.49 15.35 -10.27
CA SER A 82 3.61 15.22 -9.35
C SER A 82 4.72 14.42 -10.05
N PRO A 83 5.98 14.84 -9.98
CA PRO A 83 7.08 13.96 -10.37
C PRO A 83 7.14 12.84 -9.33
N LEU A 84 6.92 11.60 -9.74
CA LEU A 84 7.46 10.44 -9.02
C LEU A 84 8.95 10.34 -9.34
#